data_AF-A0A931VAA8-F1
#
_entry.id   AF-A0A931VAA8-F1
#
_cell.length_a   1.000
_cell.length_b   1.000
_cell.length_c   1.000
_cell.angle_alpha   90.00
_cell.angle_beta   90.00
_cell.angle_gamma   90.00
#
_symmetry.space_group_name_H-M   'P 1'
#
loop_
_entity.id
_entity.type
_entity.pdbx_description
1 polymer ?
#
loop_
_entity_poly.entity_id
_entity_poly.type
_entity_poly.pdbx_seq_one_letter_code
_entity_poly.pdbx_strand_id
1 'polypeptide(L)'
;MKNEANGATLSQFDYLNDAGGRRTSVKHSGTAFETGPAFNKYDYNSRSEVIVGDRFWGTNPDDTSDPVLGQGFAYMYDNIGNRTASSRDNEESIYTANNLNQYNQRTVADLIDIIGVAETNVTVTDLSAVWQEVNVVGVYNPPGTSDPEIVSSETGHVFVAKTPEQFSYDDDGNMLSDGRFNYSWDCENRLIAAETLPDLPTSVPRQQLVFAYDYMG
;
A
#
# COMPACT_ATOMS: atom_id res chain seq x y z
N MET A 1 -22.18 -7.69 9.16
CA MET A 1 -22.18 -9.05 8.58
C MET A 1 -21.56 -9.99 9.59
N LYS A 2 -22.12 -11.18 9.83
CA LYS A 2 -21.59 -12.14 10.82
C LYS A 2 -21.59 -13.55 10.24
N ASN A 3 -20.46 -14.25 10.37
CA ASN A 3 -20.30 -15.67 10.07
C ASN A 3 -20.01 -16.42 11.36
N GLU A 4 -20.72 -17.52 11.58
CA GLU A 4 -20.59 -18.36 12.78
C GLU A 4 -20.43 -19.82 12.39
N ALA A 5 -19.66 -20.57 13.17
CA ALA A 5 -19.60 -22.01 13.10
C ALA A 5 -19.51 -22.59 14.52
N ASN A 6 -20.30 -23.63 14.79
CA ASN A 6 -20.34 -24.31 16.10
C ASN A 6 -20.53 -23.37 17.29
N GLY A 7 -21.31 -22.30 17.13
CA GLY A 7 -21.58 -21.30 18.17
C GLY A 7 -20.45 -20.28 18.41
N ALA A 8 -19.33 -20.37 17.67
CA ALA A 8 -18.27 -19.37 17.69
C ALA A 8 -18.44 -18.38 16.53
N THR A 9 -18.27 -17.09 16.81
CA THR A 9 -18.16 -16.07 15.77
C THR A 9 -16.82 -16.21 15.06
N LEU A 10 -16.85 -16.63 13.80
CA LEU A 10 -15.64 -16.73 12.99
C LEU A 10 -15.20 -15.33 12.53
N SER A 11 -16.12 -14.60 11.90
CA SER A 11 -15.89 -13.23 11.46
C SER A 11 -17.14 -12.37 11.60
N GLN A 12 -16.95 -11.15 12.07
CA GLN A 12 -17.99 -10.15 12.21
C GLN A 12 -17.45 -8.79 11.77
N PHE A 13 -18.28 -8.10 10.97
CA PHE A 13 -18.04 -6.76 10.46
C PHE A 13 -19.18 -5.84 10.92
N ASP A 14 -18.84 -4.87 11.76
CA ASP A 14 -19.76 -3.82 12.21
C ASP A 14 -19.41 -2.51 11.49
N TYR A 15 -20.42 -1.81 10.98
CA TYR A 15 -20.25 -0.60 10.16
C TYR A 15 -20.88 0.60 10.84
N LEU A 16 -20.17 1.72 10.83
CA LEU A 16 -20.72 3.04 11.14
C LEU A 16 -20.74 3.87 9.85
N ASN A 17 -21.80 4.66 9.68
CA ASN A 17 -21.96 5.56 8.54
C ASN A 17 -22.39 6.94 9.03
N ASP A 18 -22.04 7.98 8.30
CA ASP A 18 -22.54 9.33 8.53
C ASP A 18 -23.97 9.51 7.97
N ALA A 19 -24.54 10.70 8.16
CA ALA A 19 -25.88 11.03 7.69
C ALA A 19 -26.02 11.01 6.14
N GLY A 20 -24.90 11.12 5.41
CA GLY A 20 -24.85 10.99 3.96
C GLY A 20 -24.70 9.54 3.48
N GLY A 21 -24.65 8.56 4.40
CA GLY A 21 -24.48 7.15 4.09
C GLY A 21 -23.03 6.75 3.77
N ARG A 22 -22.06 7.65 3.98
CA ARG A 22 -20.63 7.34 3.81
C ARG A 22 -20.13 6.63 5.05
N ARG A 23 -19.31 5.61 4.85
CA ARG A 23 -18.82 4.75 5.93
C ARG A 23 -17.75 5.46 6.75
N THR A 24 -18.00 5.69 8.02
CA THR A 24 -17.02 6.29 8.94
C THR A 24 -16.20 5.26 9.68
N SER A 25 -16.65 4.00 9.78
CA SER A 25 -15.87 2.93 10.40
C SER A 25 -16.25 1.52 9.92
N VAL A 26 -15.26 0.61 9.92
CA VAL A 26 -15.47 -0.85 9.89
C VAL A 26 -14.72 -1.48 11.05
N LYS A 27 -15.43 -2.19 11.92
CA LYS A 27 -14.83 -3.00 12.97
C LYS A 27 -14.83 -4.47 12.57
N HIS A 28 -13.69 -5.12 12.78
CA HIS A 28 -13.41 -6.52 12.53
C HIS A 28 -13.32 -7.25 13.87
N SER A 29 -14.04 -8.36 14.04
CA SER A 29 -13.97 -9.19 15.25
C SER A 29 -14.36 -10.64 14.97
N GLY A 30 -14.00 -11.56 15.86
CA GLY A 30 -14.20 -13.01 15.69
C GLY A 30 -12.87 -13.76 15.64
N THR A 31 -12.94 -15.08 15.70
CA THR A 31 -11.76 -15.95 15.86
C THR A 31 -10.87 -16.01 14.61
N ALA A 32 -11.36 -15.57 13.44
CA ALA A 32 -10.55 -15.45 12.23
C ALA A 32 -9.56 -14.26 12.27
N PHE A 33 -9.72 -13.35 13.23
CA PHE A 33 -8.80 -12.23 13.44
C PHE A 33 -7.87 -12.55 14.61
N GLU A 34 -6.81 -13.31 14.32
CA GLU A 34 -5.88 -13.86 15.34
C GLU A 34 -5.18 -12.79 16.18
N THR A 35 -4.99 -11.59 15.62
CA THR A 35 -4.43 -10.41 16.31
C THR A 35 -5.43 -9.73 17.25
N GLY A 36 -6.67 -10.21 17.32
CA GLY A 36 -7.75 -9.58 18.07
C GLY A 36 -8.56 -8.56 17.25
N PRO A 37 -9.55 -7.92 17.89
CA PRO A 37 -10.43 -6.96 17.24
C PRO A 37 -9.69 -5.68 16.88
N ALA A 38 -10.09 -5.09 15.75
CA ALA A 38 -9.54 -3.85 15.25
C ALA A 38 -10.59 -3.13 14.41
N PHE A 39 -10.44 -1.82 14.23
CA PHE A 39 -11.34 -1.05 13.39
C PHE A 39 -10.60 -0.04 12.53
N ASN A 40 -11.18 0.28 11.38
CA ASN A 40 -10.75 1.37 10.53
C ASN A 40 -11.64 2.60 10.78
N LYS A 41 -11.08 3.80 10.63
CA LYS A 41 -11.79 5.07 10.62
C LYS A 41 -11.55 5.78 9.30
N TYR A 42 -12.59 6.42 8.77
CA TYR A 42 -12.52 7.16 7.52
C TYR A 42 -13.09 8.57 7.71
N ASP A 43 -12.31 9.55 7.26
CA ASP A 43 -12.78 10.93 7.12
C ASP A 43 -12.89 11.31 5.64
N TYR A 44 -13.75 12.29 5.39
CA TYR A 44 -14.10 12.73 4.05
C TYR A 44 -14.01 14.25 3.95
N ASN A 45 -13.59 14.75 2.80
CA ASN A 45 -13.76 16.16 2.49
C ASN A 45 -15.21 16.49 2.07
N SER A 46 -15.44 17.76 1.72
CA SER A 46 -16.76 18.27 1.29
C SER A 46 -17.27 17.66 -0.02
N ARG A 47 -16.41 17.05 -0.83
CA ARG A 47 -16.77 16.32 -2.07
C ARG A 47 -16.96 14.83 -1.86
N SER A 48 -16.91 14.34 -0.62
CA SER A 48 -17.00 12.92 -0.29
C SER A 48 -15.82 12.07 -0.76
N GLU A 49 -14.66 12.69 -0.94
CA GLU A 49 -13.40 11.99 -1.18
C GLU A 49 -12.78 11.62 0.17
N VAL A 50 -12.27 10.40 0.29
CA VAL A 50 -11.62 9.90 1.52
C VAL A 50 -10.31 10.66 1.72
N ILE A 51 -10.15 11.32 2.87
CA ILE A 51 -8.94 12.08 3.23
C ILE A 51 -8.13 11.41 4.35
N VAL A 52 -8.73 10.49 5.11
CA VAL A 52 -8.06 9.71 6.17
C VAL A 52 -8.58 8.27 6.15
N GLY A 53 -7.73 7.30 6.48
CA GLY A 53 -8.06 5.88 6.47
C GLY A 53 -7.33 5.06 7.54
N ASP A 54 -7.36 5.49 8.79
CA ASP A 54 -6.52 4.92 9.85
C ASP A 54 -7.08 3.64 10.45
N ARG A 55 -6.19 2.77 10.96
CA ARG A 55 -6.55 1.55 11.69
C ARG A 55 -6.14 1.63 13.16
N PHE A 56 -6.98 1.10 14.03
CA PHE A 56 -6.75 1.04 15.48
C PHE A 56 -7.05 -0.36 16.01
N TRP A 57 -6.32 -0.77 17.04
CA TRP A 57 -6.64 -1.96 17.82
C TRP A 57 -7.83 -1.69 18.76
N GLY A 58 -8.57 -2.74 19.08
CA GLY A 58 -9.64 -2.69 20.07
C GLY A 58 -11.05 -2.80 19.50
N THR A 59 -12.03 -2.69 20.41
CA THR A 59 -13.44 -2.97 20.12
C THR A 59 -14.32 -1.73 20.03
N ASN A 60 -13.86 -0.60 20.58
CA ASN A 60 -14.61 0.64 20.64
C ASN A 60 -14.14 1.58 19.53
N PRO A 61 -14.94 1.83 18.48
CA PRO A 61 -14.53 2.72 17.40
C PRO A 61 -14.27 4.15 17.87
N ASP A 62 -14.79 4.59 19.02
CA ASP A 62 -14.56 5.95 19.52
C ASP A 62 -13.23 6.12 20.28
N ASP A 63 -12.50 5.03 20.54
CA ASP A 63 -11.22 5.04 21.22
C ASP A 63 -10.06 4.87 20.24
N THR A 64 -9.43 5.97 19.85
CA THR A 64 -8.32 6.00 18.88
C THR A 64 -6.93 6.02 19.55
N SER A 65 -6.82 5.52 20.78
CA SER A 65 -5.57 5.60 21.57
C SER A 65 -4.50 4.56 21.18
N ASP A 66 -4.88 3.50 20.46
CA ASP A 66 -3.99 2.40 20.07
C ASP A 66 -3.96 2.23 18.54
N PRO A 67 -3.27 3.12 17.81
CA PRO A 67 -3.16 3.04 16.35
C PRO A 67 -2.32 1.84 15.92
N VAL A 68 -2.71 1.21 14.83
CA VAL A 68 -1.92 0.16 14.20
C VAL A 68 -0.84 0.82 13.34
N LEU A 69 0.41 0.68 13.77
CA LEU A 69 1.56 1.19 13.03
C LEU A 69 1.61 0.65 11.59
N GLY A 70 2.03 1.50 10.67
CA GLY A 70 2.06 1.29 9.24
C GLY A 70 0.67 1.26 8.60
N GLN A 71 -0.41 1.58 9.31
CA GLN A 71 -1.78 1.53 8.78
C GLN A 71 -2.55 2.84 9.02
N GLY A 72 -1.84 3.95 9.21
CA GLY A 72 -2.39 5.30 9.06
C GLY A 72 -2.24 5.78 7.61
N PHE A 73 -3.29 6.38 7.05
CA PHE A 73 -3.30 6.85 5.66
C PHE A 73 -3.98 8.21 5.53
N ALA A 74 -3.40 9.11 4.75
CA ALA A 74 -4.06 10.37 4.38
C ALA A 74 -3.96 10.69 2.89
N TYR A 75 -4.90 11.47 2.37
CA TYR A 75 -4.98 11.81 0.94
C TYR A 75 -5.37 13.27 0.71
N MET A 76 -4.78 13.86 -0.32
CA MET A 76 -5.16 15.17 -0.85
C MET A 76 -5.57 15.05 -2.32
N TYR A 77 -6.47 15.92 -2.76
CA TYR A 77 -7.01 15.92 -4.12
C TYR A 77 -7.04 17.33 -4.70
N ASP A 78 -6.90 17.44 -6.02
CA ASP A 78 -7.14 18.68 -6.76
C ASP A 78 -8.65 18.94 -6.95
N ASN A 79 -9.00 19.96 -7.74
CA ASN A 79 -10.40 20.35 -7.91
C ASN A 79 -11.26 19.40 -8.76
N ILE A 80 -10.64 18.53 -9.53
CA ILE A 80 -11.30 17.57 -10.41
C ILE A 80 -11.21 16.13 -9.89
N GLY A 81 -10.57 15.95 -8.72
CA GLY A 81 -10.55 14.70 -7.97
C GLY A 81 -9.33 13.83 -8.23
N ASN A 82 -8.29 14.35 -8.90
CA ASN A 82 -7.02 13.65 -8.93
C ASN A 82 -6.37 13.75 -7.55
N ARG A 83 -5.87 12.63 -7.06
CA ARG A 83 -4.97 12.62 -5.90
C ARG A 83 -3.75 13.49 -6.20
N THR A 84 -3.44 14.44 -5.32
CA THR A 84 -2.23 15.29 -5.35
C THR A 84 -1.20 14.85 -4.32
N ALA A 85 -1.65 14.19 -3.25
CA ALA A 85 -0.76 13.55 -2.28
C ALA A 85 -1.40 12.30 -1.66
N SER A 86 -0.56 11.37 -1.26
CA SER A 86 -0.89 10.31 -0.31
C SER A 86 0.18 10.26 0.76
N SER A 87 -0.21 10.01 2.00
CA SER A 87 0.75 9.64 3.04
C SER A 87 0.40 8.32 3.69
N ARG A 88 1.43 7.68 4.23
CA ARG A 88 1.34 6.52 5.12
C ARG A 88 2.16 6.80 6.36
N ASP A 89 1.56 6.79 7.54
CA ASP A 89 2.23 7.17 8.80
C ASP A 89 3.04 8.49 8.74
N ASN A 90 2.53 9.46 7.99
CA ASN A 90 3.14 10.78 7.69
C ASN A 90 4.24 10.80 6.62
N GLU A 91 4.54 9.67 5.99
CA GLU A 91 5.44 9.60 4.84
C GLU A 91 4.69 9.97 3.56
N GLU A 92 4.96 11.16 3.03
CA GLU A 92 4.19 11.74 1.93
C GLU A 92 4.79 11.43 0.54
N SER A 93 3.92 11.07 -0.38
CA SER A 93 4.17 11.00 -1.82
C SER A 93 3.27 12.00 -2.55
N ILE A 94 3.86 12.85 -3.36
CA ILE A 94 3.20 13.90 -4.13
C ILE A 94 3.02 13.41 -5.57
N TYR A 95 1.85 13.64 -6.14
CA TYR A 95 1.49 13.24 -7.50
C TYR A 95 1.38 14.48 -8.39
N THR A 96 1.93 14.39 -9.61
CA THR A 96 1.74 15.41 -10.64
C THR A 96 1.02 14.77 -11.82
N ALA A 97 -0.06 15.41 -12.27
CA ALA A 97 -0.76 15.04 -13.49
C ALA A 97 -0.37 16.00 -14.64
N ASN A 98 -0.36 15.47 -15.86
CA ASN A 98 -0.20 16.27 -17.07
C ASN A 98 -1.54 16.92 -17.49
N ASN A 99 -1.53 17.68 -18.59
CA ASN A 99 -2.73 18.34 -19.12
C ASN A 99 -3.80 17.39 -19.68
N LEU A 100 -3.49 16.11 -19.82
CA LEU A 100 -4.41 15.04 -20.24
C LEU A 100 -4.98 14.26 -19.04
N ASN A 101 -4.76 14.75 -17.82
CA ASN A 101 -5.22 14.09 -16.60
C ASN A 101 -4.58 12.71 -16.33
N GLN A 102 -3.35 12.52 -16.79
CA GLN A 102 -2.56 11.32 -16.53
C GLN A 102 -1.43 11.68 -15.57
N TYR A 103 -1.19 10.84 -14.56
CA TYR A 103 -0.04 11.03 -13.69
C TYR A 103 1.25 10.86 -14.49
N ASN A 104 2.09 11.89 -14.57
CA ASN A 104 3.39 11.81 -15.23
C ASN A 104 4.54 11.61 -14.22
N GLN A 105 4.29 11.84 -12.93
CA GLN A 105 5.25 11.50 -11.89
C GLN A 105 4.61 11.37 -10.50
N ARG A 106 5.31 10.68 -9.61
CA ARG A 106 5.11 10.78 -8.16
C ARG A 106 6.44 10.90 -7.42
N THR A 107 6.46 11.54 -6.26
CA THR A 107 7.60 11.35 -5.32
C THR A 107 7.45 10.01 -4.62
N VAL A 108 8.58 9.41 -4.26
CA VAL A 108 8.63 8.19 -3.45
C VAL A 108 9.11 8.61 -2.07
N ALA A 109 8.43 8.15 -1.02
CA ALA A 109 8.85 8.41 0.36
C ALA A 109 10.15 7.67 0.70
N ASP A 110 10.92 8.23 1.64
CA ASP A 110 12.26 7.74 2.00
C ASP A 110 12.23 6.53 2.96
N LEU A 111 11.04 6.11 3.41
CA LEU A 111 10.83 4.93 4.25
C LEU A 111 10.22 3.78 3.47
N ILE A 112 10.75 2.57 3.70
CA ILE A 112 10.05 1.33 3.35
C ILE A 112 9.24 0.89 4.56
N ASP A 113 7.93 0.92 4.42
CA ASP A 113 7.03 0.37 5.43
C ASP A 113 6.88 -1.15 5.27
N ILE A 114 7.34 -1.89 6.28
CA ILE A 114 7.18 -3.34 6.36
C ILE A 114 5.95 -3.64 7.23
N ILE A 115 4.93 -4.29 6.67
CA ILE A 115 3.73 -4.69 7.43
C ILE A 115 4.02 -6.01 8.15
N GLY A 116 4.12 -5.98 9.47
CA GLY A 116 4.29 -7.16 10.31
C GLY A 116 4.59 -6.80 11.76
N VAL A 117 4.48 -7.76 12.69
CA VAL A 117 4.90 -7.60 14.08
C VAL A 117 6.42 -7.74 14.14
N ALA A 118 7.15 -6.68 13.75
CA ALA A 118 8.58 -6.55 14.01
C ALA A 118 8.94 -5.06 14.13
N GLU A 119 9.70 -4.70 15.16
CA GLU A 119 10.11 -3.32 15.48
C GLU A 119 11.22 -2.79 14.57
N THR A 120 11.06 -2.75 13.25
CA THR A 120 12.11 -2.14 12.42
C THR A 120 11.58 -1.44 11.18
N ASN A 121 11.40 -0.12 11.29
CA ASN A 121 11.31 0.76 10.13
C ASN A 121 12.68 0.77 9.44
N VAL A 122 12.74 0.45 8.14
CA VAL A 122 13.96 0.57 7.34
C VAL A 122 13.89 1.88 6.54
N THR A 123 14.75 2.83 6.90
CA THR A 123 15.04 4.03 6.11
C THR A 123 15.86 3.65 4.87
N VAL A 124 15.40 3.99 3.67
CA VAL A 124 16.21 3.96 2.45
C VAL A 124 16.37 5.39 1.95
N THR A 125 17.51 5.99 2.24
CA THR A 125 17.84 7.35 1.79
C THR A 125 18.62 7.33 0.48
N ASP A 126 18.11 6.63 -0.55
CA ASP A 126 18.77 6.63 -1.87
C ASP A 126 17.91 7.38 -2.90
N LEU A 127 18.54 8.34 -3.60
CA LEU A 127 17.92 9.11 -4.68
C LEU A 127 17.86 8.32 -6.00
N SER A 128 18.28 7.06 -5.99
CA SER A 128 18.29 6.14 -7.13
C SER A 128 17.37 4.95 -6.88
N ALA A 129 16.83 4.37 -7.95
CA ALA A 129 16.05 3.14 -7.84
C ALA A 129 16.93 1.98 -7.35
N VAL A 130 16.46 1.18 -6.40
CA VAL A 130 17.23 0.09 -5.81
C VAL A 130 16.36 -1.14 -5.56
N TRP A 131 16.97 -2.32 -5.68
CA TRP A 131 16.39 -3.57 -5.20
C TRP A 131 16.87 -3.80 -3.77
N GLN A 132 16.14 -3.22 -2.82
CA GLN A 132 16.55 -3.18 -1.42
C GLN A 132 16.31 -4.53 -0.77
N GLU A 133 17.36 -5.09 -0.16
CA GLU A 133 17.21 -6.25 0.73
C GLU A 133 16.50 -5.82 2.01
N VAL A 134 15.49 -6.59 2.41
CA VAL A 134 14.70 -6.38 3.61
C VAL A 134 14.83 -7.62 4.48
N ASN A 135 15.32 -7.46 5.70
CA ASN A 135 15.42 -8.54 6.68
C ASN A 135 14.40 -8.32 7.80
N VAL A 136 13.46 -9.25 7.96
CA VAL A 136 12.44 -9.20 8.99
C VAL A 136 12.84 -10.16 10.10
N VAL A 137 13.01 -9.66 11.32
CA VAL A 137 13.40 -10.48 12.48
C VAL A 137 12.23 -10.57 13.45
N GLY A 138 11.68 -11.76 13.60
CA GLY A 138 10.74 -12.09 14.67
C GLY A 138 11.50 -12.49 15.92
N VAL A 139 11.23 -11.79 17.03
CA VAL A 139 11.84 -12.07 18.34
C VAL A 139 10.77 -12.47 19.33
N TYR A 140 10.93 -13.62 19.99
CA TYR A 140 10.08 -14.03 21.11
C TYR A 140 10.86 -13.98 22.42
N ASN A 141 10.36 -13.16 23.35
CA ASN A 141 10.84 -13.09 24.73
C ASN A 141 9.79 -13.74 25.67
N PRO A 142 10.10 -14.87 26.30
CA PRO A 142 9.25 -15.46 27.32
C PRO A 142 8.96 -14.49 28.48
N PRO A 143 7.81 -14.62 29.16
CA PRO A 143 7.52 -13.80 30.33
C PRO A 143 8.60 -13.97 31.42
N GLY A 144 9.26 -12.86 31.78
CA GLY A 144 10.25 -12.84 32.87
C GLY A 144 11.71 -13.00 32.44
N THR A 145 12.01 -13.05 31.14
CA THR A 145 13.40 -13.02 30.63
C THR A 145 13.64 -11.76 29.79
N SER A 146 14.84 -11.21 29.88
CA SER A 146 15.32 -10.12 29.01
C SER A 146 15.98 -10.65 27.74
N ASP A 147 16.25 -11.95 27.69
CA ASP A 147 16.95 -12.60 26.60
C ASP A 147 15.96 -13.26 25.63
N PRO A 148 16.13 -13.03 24.30
CA PRO A 148 15.30 -13.66 23.30
C PRO A 148 15.58 -15.16 23.20
N GLU A 149 14.53 -15.97 23.36
CA GLU A 149 14.65 -17.43 23.30
C GLU A 149 14.53 -17.94 21.86
N ILE A 150 13.75 -17.26 21.02
CA ILE A 150 13.58 -17.61 19.60
C ILE A 150 13.76 -16.36 18.76
N VAL A 151 14.70 -16.45 17.81
CA VAL A 151 14.90 -15.46 16.76
C VAL A 151 14.67 -16.17 15.44
N SER A 152 13.67 -15.71 14.69
CA SER A 152 13.43 -16.13 13.30
C SER A 152 13.68 -14.94 12.40
N SER A 153 14.30 -15.16 11.24
CA SER A 153 14.46 -14.10 10.25
C SER A 153 14.06 -14.58 8.87
N GLU A 154 13.33 -13.72 8.15
CA GLU A 154 12.99 -13.90 6.73
C GLU A 154 13.59 -12.74 5.95
N THR A 155 14.28 -13.05 4.85
CA THR A 155 14.88 -12.05 3.98
C THR A 155 14.09 -11.98 2.67
N GLY A 156 13.63 -10.78 2.34
CA GLY A 156 12.96 -10.45 1.09
C GLY A 156 13.67 -9.31 0.37
N HIS A 157 13.11 -8.91 -0.77
CA HIS A 157 13.55 -7.69 -1.46
C HIS A 157 12.34 -6.86 -1.87
N VAL A 158 12.50 -5.54 -1.83
CA VAL A 158 11.50 -4.57 -2.27
C VAL A 158 12.16 -3.64 -3.28
N PHE A 159 11.48 -3.41 -4.41
CA PHE A 159 11.89 -2.36 -5.32
C PHE A 159 11.52 -1.01 -4.72
N VAL A 160 12.51 -0.15 -4.53
CA VAL A 160 12.34 1.26 -4.23
C VAL A 160 12.59 2.02 -5.52
N ALA A 161 11.58 2.74 -6.00
CA ALA A 161 11.74 3.54 -7.20
C ALA A 161 12.54 4.81 -6.91
N LYS A 162 13.16 5.36 -7.95
CA LYS A 162 13.77 6.69 -7.88
C LYS A 162 12.71 7.73 -7.52
N THR A 163 13.09 8.77 -6.77
CA THR A 163 12.26 9.95 -6.55
C THR A 163 12.74 11.13 -7.43
N PRO A 164 11.85 11.80 -8.21
CA PRO A 164 10.50 11.36 -8.56
C PRO A 164 10.53 10.14 -9.50
N GLU A 165 9.56 9.26 -9.31
CA GLU A 165 9.25 8.16 -10.22
C GLU A 165 8.50 8.76 -11.40
N GLN A 166 8.92 8.42 -12.63
CA GLN A 166 8.45 9.05 -13.86
C GLN A 166 7.59 8.09 -14.65
N PHE A 167 6.50 8.61 -15.22
CA PHE A 167 5.53 7.87 -16.00
C PHE A 167 5.40 8.49 -17.40
N SER A 168 5.36 7.64 -18.42
CA SER A 168 5.20 8.06 -19.82
C SER A 168 4.06 7.31 -20.49
N TYR A 169 3.49 7.92 -21.53
CA TYR A 169 2.33 7.40 -22.25
C TYR A 169 2.51 7.60 -23.76
N ASP A 170 1.84 6.76 -24.55
CA ASP A 170 1.63 7.03 -25.96
C ASP A 170 0.47 8.02 -26.19
N ASP A 171 0.23 8.37 -27.46
CA ASP A 171 -0.80 9.35 -27.84
C ASP A 171 -2.24 8.84 -27.57
N ASP A 172 -2.42 7.53 -27.49
CA ASP A 172 -3.71 6.88 -27.17
C ASP A 172 -3.93 6.78 -25.64
N GLY A 173 -2.90 7.06 -24.86
CA GLY A 173 -2.92 7.13 -23.41
C GLY A 173 -2.54 5.84 -22.69
N ASN A 174 -1.96 4.87 -23.40
CA ASN A 174 -1.37 3.69 -22.77
C ASN A 174 -0.06 4.03 -22.11
N MET A 175 0.17 3.47 -20.93
CA MET A 175 1.43 3.65 -20.21
C MET A 175 2.58 2.98 -20.95
N LEU A 176 3.65 3.72 -21.26
CA LEU A 176 4.87 3.22 -21.90
C LEU A 176 5.97 2.90 -20.90
N SER A 177 6.01 3.60 -19.77
CA SER A 177 6.94 3.30 -18.68
C SER A 177 6.38 3.77 -17.34
N ASP A 178 6.72 3.03 -16.27
CA ASP A 178 6.35 3.37 -14.89
C ASP A 178 7.56 3.71 -13.99
N GLY A 179 8.76 3.87 -14.54
CA GLY A 179 9.99 4.05 -13.75
C GLY A 179 10.62 2.74 -13.26
N ARG A 180 9.98 1.58 -13.47
CA ARG A 180 10.59 0.24 -13.32
C ARG A 180 10.59 -0.56 -14.61
N PHE A 181 9.47 -0.55 -15.33
CA PHE A 181 9.24 -1.31 -16.55
C PHE A 181 9.00 -0.38 -17.74
N ASN A 182 9.33 -0.87 -18.92
CA ASN A 182 8.80 -0.44 -20.21
C ASN A 182 7.67 -1.37 -20.62
N TYR A 183 6.61 -0.80 -21.18
CA TYR A 183 5.42 -1.52 -21.59
C TYR A 183 5.26 -1.48 -23.10
N SER A 184 4.88 -2.62 -23.69
CA SER A 184 4.56 -2.73 -25.11
C SER A 184 3.11 -3.16 -25.28
N TRP A 185 2.43 -2.54 -26.24
CA TRP A 185 1.01 -2.76 -26.52
C TRP A 185 0.84 -3.26 -27.95
N ASP A 186 -0.17 -4.09 -28.16
CA ASP A 186 -0.58 -4.45 -29.52
C ASP A 186 -1.47 -3.36 -30.14
N CYS A 187 -1.81 -3.54 -31.43
CA CYS A 187 -2.69 -2.62 -32.15
C CYS A 187 -4.14 -2.61 -31.66
N GLU A 188 -4.52 -3.53 -30.76
CA GLU A 188 -5.84 -3.59 -30.13
C GLU A 188 -5.83 -2.97 -28.73
N ASN A 189 -4.77 -2.24 -28.38
CA ASN A 189 -4.62 -1.53 -27.11
C ASN A 189 -4.52 -2.48 -25.89
N ARG A 190 -3.89 -3.66 -26.08
CA ARG A 190 -3.66 -4.66 -25.03
C ARG A 190 -2.18 -4.80 -24.71
N LEU A 191 -1.87 -4.95 -23.42
CA LEU A 191 -0.50 -5.04 -22.94
C LEU A 191 0.13 -6.38 -23.32
N ILE A 192 1.16 -6.40 -24.17
CA ILE A 192 1.79 -7.66 -24.62
C ILE A 192 3.14 -7.93 -23.95
N ALA A 193 3.81 -6.91 -23.40
CA ALA A 193 5.05 -7.11 -22.65
C ALA A 193 5.31 -6.05 -21.60
N ALA A 194 5.97 -6.45 -20.51
CA ALA A 194 6.57 -5.56 -19.52
C ALA A 194 8.05 -5.95 -19.32
N GLU A 195 8.97 -5.01 -19.53
CA GLU A 195 10.42 -5.25 -19.50
C GLU A 195 11.14 -4.30 -18.56
N THR A 196 12.00 -4.82 -17.68
CA THR A 196 12.76 -3.97 -16.74
C THR A 196 13.57 -2.91 -17.49
N LEU A 197 13.42 -1.66 -17.08
CA LEU A 197 14.11 -0.51 -17.67
C LEU A 197 15.63 -0.73 -17.73
N PRO A 198 16.28 -0.56 -18.90
CA PRO A 198 17.67 -0.95 -19.09
C PRO A 198 18.66 -0.12 -18.26
N ASP A 199 18.29 1.10 -17.87
CA ASP A 199 19.11 2.06 -17.13
C ASP A 199 19.01 1.94 -15.60
N LEU A 200 18.18 1.04 -15.06
CA LEU A 200 18.15 0.78 -13.62
C LEU A 200 19.48 0.15 -13.14
N PRO A 201 19.87 0.35 -11.86
CA PRO A 201 21.10 -0.26 -11.31
C PRO A 201 21.14 -1.78 -11.44
N THR A 202 22.35 -2.34 -11.45
CA THR A 202 22.58 -3.79 -11.59
C THR A 202 22.03 -4.62 -10.43
N SER A 203 21.73 -4.00 -9.29
CA SER A 203 21.02 -4.63 -8.18
C SER A 203 19.58 -5.01 -8.56
N VAL A 204 18.96 -4.29 -9.51
CA VAL A 204 17.60 -4.56 -9.97
C VAL A 204 17.59 -5.74 -10.94
N PRO A 205 16.88 -6.84 -10.62
CA PRO A 205 16.79 -7.98 -11.52
C PRO A 205 16.18 -7.60 -12.87
N ARG A 206 16.79 -8.06 -13.96
CA ARG A 206 16.23 -7.90 -15.30
C ARG A 206 15.15 -8.95 -15.54
N GLN A 207 13.93 -8.50 -15.79
CA GLN A 207 12.77 -9.35 -16.00
C GLN A 207 12.03 -8.92 -17.26
N GLN A 208 11.47 -9.89 -17.97
CA GLN A 208 10.53 -9.69 -19.07
C GLN A 208 9.31 -10.55 -18.79
N LEU A 209 8.14 -9.93 -18.84
CA LEU A 209 6.85 -10.60 -18.78
C LEU A 209 6.21 -10.45 -20.16
N VAL A 210 5.74 -11.56 -20.72
CA VAL A 210 5.05 -11.59 -22.01
C VAL A 210 3.64 -12.09 -21.77
N PHE A 211 2.67 -11.36 -22.31
CA PHE A 211 1.25 -11.65 -22.17
C PHE A 211 0.70 -12.13 -23.51
N ALA A 212 -0.12 -13.17 -23.44
CA ALA A 212 -0.89 -13.68 -24.56
C ALA A 212 -2.35 -13.71 -24.16
N TYR A 213 -3.20 -13.33 -25.11
CA TYR A 213 -4.64 -13.20 -24.91
C TYR A 213 -5.34 -14.26 -25.72
N ASP A 214 -6.48 -14.72 -25.21
CA ASP A 214 -7.35 -15.56 -26.03
C ASP A 214 -8.19 -14.68 -26.97
N TYR A 215 -9.04 -15.32 -27.78
CA TYR A 215 -9.83 -14.59 -28.77
C TYR A 215 -10.93 -13.70 -28.16
N MET A 216 -11.25 -13.87 -26.88
CA MET A 216 -12.17 -13.01 -26.14
C MET A 216 -11.48 -11.84 -25.45
N GLY A 217 -10.14 -11.79 -25.49
CA GLY A 217 -9.32 -10.86 -24.70
C GLY A 217 -8.83 -11.56 -23.44
#